data_AF-A0A933JRE2-F1
#
_entry.id   AF-A0A933JRE2-F1
#
_cell.length_a   1.000
_cell.length_b   1.000
_cell.length_c   1.000
_cell.angle_alpha   90.00
_cell.angle_beta   90.00
_cell.angle_gamma   90.00
#
_symmetry.space_group_name_H-M   'P 1'
#
loop_
_entity.id
_entity.type
_entity.pdbx_description
1 polymer ?
#
loop_
_entity_poly.entity_id
_entity_poly.type
_entity_poly.pdbx_seq_one_letter_code
_entity_poly.pdbx_strand_id
1 'polypeptide(L)'
;MSNWYSRQFGDSASFAFIISFSRDTHPTGDSELDASWGGLAFWAGGRCLTRSVDSDGVPCDEVRWNLLGILEWLQRAAVPIVNEEPFPLTLSQRARDACDWIDASEVPYQRRSDDEESAWFSARSAWRSRHALRFSDLSVALPNVVLRRLGEFVEVSWDNESWGTVRPELRFVEGRGRELVPAIVVARVLSETLAEVCRVLASHVESPRIEALAKQSSALIAHDHDWHWLIPRACAELIEHEIPSLSDALTEHTRLRHCGIFVPHSLHTQILRQAEIESGKELLTIVERLEMEPTRPLNREFVDLIRPTRAAPIRPWRKGYDVALEVRETLGWGARPLPDLAAWLVSQSFHVATAELSPSIDGISRREHAQSIGAGSRHLGVTRARCLLNSVGASRLGREIALAAAFGHVIMDEEPIAVDGTLEHWPTAARARAFAAMLQIPEDGVRDLLSGARVGVSETRQVMSHFRAGPYVTTYHLKNLGYVDEEARMSLLGELAA
;
A
#
# COMPACT_ATOMS: atom_id res chain seq x y z
N MET A 1 20.24 30.73 -19.71
CA MET A 1 21.30 30.82 -18.68
C MET A 1 22.06 29.51 -18.68
N SER A 2 23.39 29.51 -18.57
CA SER A 2 24.16 28.27 -18.54
C SER A 2 24.10 27.67 -17.13
N ASN A 3 23.61 26.43 -17.02
CA ASN A 3 23.70 25.66 -15.79
C ASN A 3 25.18 25.29 -15.55
N TRP A 4 25.67 25.47 -14.32
CA TRP A 4 27.02 25.04 -13.95
C TRP A 4 27.03 23.59 -13.44
N TYR A 5 25.85 23.03 -13.14
CA TYR A 5 25.64 21.61 -12.86
C TYR A 5 24.28 21.17 -13.41
N SER A 6 24.19 19.97 -13.95
CA SER A 6 22.93 19.34 -14.34
C SER A 6 23.11 17.82 -14.41
N ARG A 7 22.26 17.07 -13.73
CA ARG A 7 22.32 15.61 -13.74
C ARG A 7 20.93 14.99 -13.58
N GLN A 8 20.72 13.88 -14.29
CA GLN A 8 19.59 12.98 -14.09
C GLN A 8 20.01 11.81 -13.19
N PHE A 9 19.15 11.47 -12.24
CA PHE A 9 19.24 10.30 -11.38
C PHE A 9 18.03 9.42 -11.64
N GLY A 10 18.26 8.14 -11.94
CA GLY A 10 17.20 7.22 -12.36
C GLY A 10 16.80 7.33 -13.83
N ASP A 11 15.59 6.87 -14.14
CA ASP A 11 15.06 6.77 -15.50
C ASP A 11 13.69 7.45 -15.56
N SER A 12 13.54 8.46 -16.42
CA SER A 12 12.31 9.25 -16.54
C SER A 12 11.10 8.42 -17.00
N ALA A 13 11.32 7.26 -17.62
CA ALA A 13 10.24 6.33 -17.95
C ALA A 13 9.65 5.62 -16.72
N SER A 14 10.40 5.54 -15.62
CA SER A 14 9.98 4.86 -14.38
C SER A 14 9.96 5.79 -13.17
N PHE A 15 11.12 6.25 -12.70
CA PHE A 15 11.27 7.20 -11.61
C PHE A 15 12.62 7.92 -11.72
N ALA A 16 12.59 9.25 -11.71
CA ALA A 16 13.80 10.05 -11.80
C ALA A 16 13.68 11.44 -11.18
N PHE A 17 14.83 11.96 -10.74
CA PHE A 17 15.05 13.38 -10.50
C PHE A 17 16.04 13.93 -11.51
N ILE A 18 15.76 15.11 -12.06
CA ILE A 18 16.74 15.91 -12.80
C ILE A 18 16.97 17.16 -11.97
N ILE A 19 18.21 17.37 -11.54
CA ILE A 19 18.59 18.54 -10.74
C ILE A 19 19.65 19.32 -11.50
N SER A 20 19.44 20.62 -11.60
CA SER A 20 20.40 21.55 -12.17
C SER A 20 20.64 22.71 -11.21
N PHE A 21 21.86 23.27 -11.25
CA PHE A 21 22.18 24.52 -10.57
C PHE A 21 22.73 25.54 -11.57
N SER A 22 22.42 26.80 -11.32
CA SER A 22 22.76 27.92 -12.17
C SER A 22 23.07 29.15 -11.33
N ARG A 23 23.44 30.25 -11.97
CA ARG A 23 23.56 31.53 -11.26
C ARG A 23 22.17 32.04 -10.88
N ASP A 24 22.01 32.45 -9.63
CA ASP A 24 20.79 33.12 -9.19
C ASP A 24 20.56 34.42 -9.97
N THR A 25 19.36 34.53 -10.54
CA THR A 25 18.87 35.71 -11.26
C THR A 25 18.41 36.82 -10.33
N HIS A 26 18.11 36.48 -9.09
CA HIS A 26 17.59 37.34 -8.04
C HIS A 26 18.32 37.07 -6.72
N PRO A 27 19.66 37.24 -6.69
CA PRO A 27 20.48 36.90 -5.52
C PRO A 27 19.96 37.62 -4.28
N THR A 28 19.83 36.84 -3.21
CA THR A 28 19.35 37.28 -1.91
C THR A 28 20.47 37.86 -1.05
N GLY A 29 21.74 37.57 -1.40
CA GLY A 29 22.91 37.88 -0.60
C GLY A 29 23.26 36.81 0.43
N ASP A 30 22.40 35.79 0.59
CA ASP A 30 22.72 34.56 1.30
C ASP A 30 23.44 33.60 0.33
N SER A 31 24.73 33.36 0.57
CA SER A 31 25.55 32.55 -0.33
C SER A 31 25.06 31.10 -0.45
N GLU A 32 24.41 30.55 0.58
CA GLU A 32 23.88 29.18 0.53
C GLU A 32 22.67 29.10 -0.39
N LEU A 33 21.74 30.04 -0.23
CA LEU A 33 20.54 30.13 -1.05
C LEU A 33 20.91 30.41 -2.49
N ASP A 34 21.70 31.45 -2.74
CA ASP A 34 22.11 31.88 -4.07
C ASP A 34 22.90 30.77 -4.80
N ALA A 35 23.69 29.96 -4.09
CA ALA A 35 24.38 28.80 -4.65
C ALA A 35 23.44 27.62 -4.95
N SER A 36 22.33 27.50 -4.22
CA SER A 36 21.34 26.44 -4.43
C SER A 36 20.31 26.77 -5.52
N TRP A 37 20.39 27.95 -6.15
CA TRP A 37 19.48 28.34 -7.22
C TRP A 37 19.59 27.42 -8.43
N GLY A 38 18.48 26.77 -8.77
CA GLY A 38 18.49 25.65 -9.69
C GLY A 38 17.13 25.28 -10.22
N GLY A 39 17.08 24.16 -10.94
CA GLY A 39 15.84 23.55 -11.43
C GLY A 39 15.70 22.12 -10.93
N LEU A 40 14.49 21.75 -10.52
CA LEU A 40 14.09 20.39 -10.17
C LEU A 40 13.03 19.90 -11.17
N ALA A 41 13.33 18.82 -11.89
CA ALA A 41 12.32 18.03 -12.59
C ALA A 41 12.11 16.68 -11.89
N PHE A 42 10.85 16.36 -11.56
CA PHE A 42 10.48 15.09 -10.94
C PHE A 42 9.65 14.24 -11.92
N TRP A 43 10.10 13.02 -12.19
CA TRP A 43 9.46 12.07 -13.10
C TRP A 43 8.97 10.81 -12.39
N ALA A 44 7.76 10.36 -12.75
CA ALA A 44 7.21 9.07 -12.37
C ALA A 44 6.37 8.49 -13.52
N GLY A 45 6.62 7.23 -13.90
CA GLY A 45 5.86 6.53 -14.95
C GLY A 45 5.84 7.25 -16.31
N GLY A 46 6.95 7.91 -16.70
CA GLY A 46 7.03 8.67 -17.94
C GLY A 46 6.39 10.06 -17.89
N ARG A 47 5.88 10.49 -16.73
CA ARG A 47 5.24 11.81 -16.54
C ARG A 47 6.14 12.74 -15.75
N CYS A 48 6.24 13.99 -16.18
CA CYS A 48 6.96 15.03 -15.46
C CYS A 48 5.99 15.75 -14.50
N LEU A 49 6.06 15.41 -13.21
CA LEU A 49 5.12 15.88 -12.19
C LEU A 49 5.34 17.35 -11.81
N THR A 50 6.53 17.89 -12.10
CA THR A 50 6.89 19.32 -11.95
C THR A 50 6.54 20.15 -13.18
N ARG A 51 6.09 19.53 -14.27
CA ARG A 51 5.75 20.26 -15.49
C ARG A 51 4.63 21.25 -15.21
N SER A 52 4.90 22.50 -15.52
CA SER A 52 3.97 23.61 -15.33
C SER A 52 3.84 24.46 -16.59
N VAL A 53 2.80 25.26 -16.63
CA VAL A 53 2.54 26.26 -17.65
C VAL A 53 2.35 27.60 -16.94
N ASP A 54 3.05 28.62 -17.41
CA ASP A 54 2.91 30.00 -16.93
C ASP A 54 1.76 30.76 -17.63
N SER A 55 1.62 32.05 -17.34
CA SER A 55 0.63 32.94 -17.95
C SER A 55 0.77 33.06 -19.47
N ASP A 56 1.99 32.87 -20.00
CA ASP A 56 2.29 33.00 -21.42
C ASP A 56 2.03 31.68 -22.18
N GLY A 57 1.63 30.63 -21.46
CA GLY A 57 1.32 29.33 -22.04
C GLY A 57 2.57 28.49 -22.31
N VAL A 58 3.74 28.90 -21.83
CA VAL A 58 5.00 28.20 -22.11
C VAL A 58 5.17 27.06 -21.10
N PRO A 59 5.28 25.79 -21.55
CA PRO A 59 5.53 24.68 -20.65
C PRO A 59 6.97 24.69 -20.13
N CYS A 60 7.14 24.48 -18.84
CA CYS A 60 8.43 24.29 -18.18
C CYS A 60 8.42 22.97 -17.39
N ASP A 61 9.37 22.09 -17.68
CA ASP A 61 9.46 20.75 -17.04
C ASP A 61 10.03 20.83 -15.61
N GLU A 62 10.73 21.92 -15.28
CA GLU A 62 11.39 22.11 -13.99
C GLU A 62 10.75 23.21 -13.15
N VAL A 63 10.69 23.00 -11.84
CA VAL A 63 10.46 24.08 -10.88
C VAL A 63 11.81 24.71 -10.58
N ARG A 64 11.95 26.01 -10.85
CA ARG A 64 13.19 26.76 -10.60
C ARG A 64 13.10 27.57 -9.31
N TRP A 65 14.02 27.32 -8.38
CA TRP A 65 14.07 28.01 -7.08
C TRP A 65 15.42 27.78 -6.37
N ASN A 66 15.57 28.31 -5.15
CA ASN A 66 16.60 27.90 -4.19
C ASN A 66 16.28 26.48 -3.69
N LEU A 67 17.03 25.49 -4.16
CA LEU A 67 16.70 24.08 -3.91
C LEU A 67 17.14 23.59 -2.51
N LEU A 68 17.80 24.41 -1.70
CA LEU A 68 18.33 23.99 -0.39
C LEU A 68 17.24 23.41 0.52
N GLY A 69 16.08 24.06 0.64
CA GLY A 69 14.97 23.56 1.47
C GLY A 69 14.45 22.19 1.00
N ILE A 70 14.39 21.99 -0.32
CA ILE A 70 13.99 20.71 -0.92
C ILE A 70 15.01 19.61 -0.64
N LEU A 71 16.31 19.91 -0.73
CA LEU A 71 17.38 18.94 -0.45
C LEU A 71 17.39 18.53 1.03
N GLU A 72 17.19 19.48 1.94
CA GLU A 72 17.06 19.21 3.37
C GLU A 72 15.81 18.39 3.68
N TRP A 73 14.69 18.67 3.01
CA TRP A 73 13.50 17.84 3.12
C TRP A 73 13.76 16.42 2.63
N LEU A 74 14.31 16.25 1.42
CA LEU A 74 14.63 14.93 0.86
C LEU A 74 15.54 14.14 1.80
N GLN A 75 16.54 14.78 2.41
CA GLN A 75 17.46 14.12 3.36
C GLN A 75 16.71 13.55 4.57
N ARG A 76 15.76 14.31 5.14
CA ARG A 76 14.96 13.87 6.30
C ARG A 76 13.85 12.88 5.90
N ALA A 77 13.31 13.03 4.70
CA ALA A 77 12.15 12.28 4.22
C ALA A 77 12.51 10.95 3.55
N ALA A 78 13.75 10.78 3.06
CA ALA A 78 14.10 9.65 2.21
C ALA A 78 13.87 8.27 2.85
N VAL A 79 14.27 8.09 4.12
CA VAL A 79 14.04 6.83 4.86
C VAL A 79 12.54 6.59 5.09
N PRO A 80 11.77 7.54 5.66
CA PRO A 80 10.31 7.42 5.76
C PRO A 80 9.59 7.14 4.43
N ILE A 81 9.95 7.81 3.34
CA ILE A 81 9.30 7.63 2.03
C ILE A 81 9.33 6.17 1.57
N VAL A 82 10.44 5.46 1.84
CA VAL A 82 10.64 4.08 1.37
C VAL A 82 10.37 3.02 2.44
N ASN A 83 10.12 3.41 3.70
CA ASN A 83 9.93 2.49 4.82
C ASN A 83 8.60 2.69 5.57
N GLU A 84 8.06 3.91 5.67
CA GLU A 84 6.82 4.19 6.40
C GLU A 84 5.61 3.78 5.56
N GLU A 85 4.97 2.67 5.96
CA GLU A 85 3.88 2.03 5.21
C GLU A 85 2.48 2.27 5.79
N PRO A 86 2.25 2.06 7.11
CA PRO A 86 0.94 2.33 7.68
C PRO A 86 0.63 3.82 7.65
N PHE A 87 -0.63 4.16 7.41
CA PHE A 87 -1.09 5.50 7.74
C PHE A 87 -1.07 5.70 9.26
N PRO A 88 -0.79 6.92 9.74
CA PRO A 88 -0.72 7.18 11.17
C PRO A 88 -2.09 7.06 11.85
N LEU A 89 -3.17 7.03 11.07
CA LEU A 89 -4.55 7.11 11.53
C LEU A 89 -5.46 6.28 10.64
N THR A 90 -6.34 5.52 11.27
CA THR A 90 -7.42 4.81 10.59
C THR A 90 -8.50 5.78 10.13
N LEU A 91 -8.82 5.74 8.84
CA LEU A 91 -9.91 6.50 8.25
C LEU A 91 -11.19 5.67 8.22
N SER A 92 -12.33 6.35 8.34
CA SER A 92 -13.65 5.73 8.16
C SER A 92 -14.02 5.47 6.70
N GLN A 93 -13.44 6.25 5.79
CA GLN A 93 -13.55 6.08 4.35
C GLN A 93 -12.27 5.46 3.80
N ARG A 94 -12.41 4.59 2.80
CA ARG A 94 -11.27 3.97 2.13
C ARG A 94 -10.58 5.02 1.25
N ALA A 95 -9.38 5.42 1.63
CA ALA A 95 -8.52 6.23 0.77
C ALA A 95 -7.97 5.35 -0.36
N ARG A 96 -8.08 5.78 -1.62
CA ARG A 96 -7.60 4.99 -2.77
C ARG A 96 -6.08 5.09 -2.93
N ASP A 97 -5.50 6.21 -2.50
CA ASP A 97 -4.07 6.49 -2.48
C ASP A 97 -3.73 7.56 -1.43
N ALA A 98 -2.47 7.99 -1.40
CA ALA A 98 -1.97 8.93 -0.42
C ALA A 98 -2.57 10.35 -0.53
N CYS A 99 -2.85 10.85 -1.74
CA CYS A 99 -3.55 12.11 -1.94
C CYS A 99 -4.98 12.06 -1.37
N ASP A 100 -5.72 11.00 -1.67
CA ASP A 100 -7.06 10.81 -1.08
C ASP A 100 -7.01 10.75 0.45
N TRP A 101 -5.97 10.14 1.03
CA TRP A 101 -5.81 10.08 2.48
C TRP A 101 -5.56 11.48 3.07
N ILE A 102 -4.77 12.31 2.41
CA ILE A 102 -4.58 13.70 2.80
C ILE A 102 -5.95 14.39 2.83
N ASP A 103 -6.76 14.31 1.78
CA ASP A 103 -8.05 14.99 1.74
C ASP A 103 -9.05 14.44 2.76
N ALA A 104 -9.16 13.11 2.86
CA ALA A 104 -10.05 12.46 3.80
C ALA A 104 -9.65 12.67 5.28
N SER A 105 -8.37 12.98 5.54
CA SER A 105 -7.86 13.29 6.88
C SER A 105 -7.96 14.77 7.23
N GLU A 106 -8.61 15.63 6.44
CA GLU A 106 -8.74 17.05 6.82
C GLU A 106 -9.70 17.31 7.97
N VAL A 107 -10.71 16.45 8.11
CA VAL A 107 -11.72 16.57 9.16
C VAL A 107 -11.61 15.34 10.06
N PRO A 108 -11.48 15.50 11.39
CA PRO A 108 -11.48 14.35 12.29
C PRO A 108 -12.83 13.62 12.22
N TYR A 109 -12.77 12.30 12.13
CA TYR A 109 -13.97 11.46 11.92
C TYR A 109 -14.92 11.39 13.13
N GLN A 110 -14.44 11.68 14.33
CA GLN A 110 -15.20 11.56 15.58
C GLN A 110 -15.07 12.84 16.40
N ARG A 111 -16.08 13.14 17.23
CA ARG A 111 -15.92 14.10 18.33
C ARG A 111 -14.85 13.57 19.27
N ARG A 112 -13.64 14.06 19.11
CA ARG A 112 -12.49 13.78 19.94
C ARG A 112 -12.49 14.72 21.15
N SER A 113 -11.91 14.28 22.24
CA SER A 113 -11.41 15.21 23.26
C SER A 113 -10.33 16.11 22.65
N ASP A 114 -10.08 17.27 23.25
CA ASP A 114 -9.05 18.22 22.78
C ASP A 114 -7.66 17.54 22.66
N ASP A 115 -7.34 16.64 23.60
CA ASP A 115 -6.07 15.89 23.59
C ASP A 115 -5.99 14.91 22.41
N GLU A 116 -7.08 14.19 22.11
CA GLU A 116 -7.15 13.26 20.98
C GLU A 116 -7.13 13.99 19.63
N GLU A 117 -7.68 15.20 19.56
CA GLU A 117 -7.61 16.06 18.37
C GLU A 117 -6.20 16.62 18.17
N SER A 118 -5.52 17.03 19.25
CA SER A 118 -4.13 17.48 19.20
C SER A 118 -3.18 16.36 18.76
N ALA A 119 -3.34 15.16 19.31
CA ALA A 119 -2.57 13.98 18.93
C ALA A 119 -2.79 13.61 17.46
N TRP A 120 -4.05 13.65 17.01
CA TRP A 120 -4.43 13.44 15.62
C TRP A 120 -3.75 14.43 14.66
N PHE A 121 -3.88 15.72 14.97
CA PHE A 121 -3.33 16.79 14.14
C PHE A 121 -1.81 16.67 14.04
N SER A 122 -1.15 16.34 15.16
CA SER A 122 0.29 16.14 15.23
C SER A 122 0.74 14.96 14.38
N ALA A 123 0.09 13.80 14.52
CA ALA A 123 0.43 12.59 13.77
C ALA A 123 0.23 12.78 12.27
N ARG A 124 -0.91 13.39 11.87
CA ARG A 124 -1.21 13.73 10.47
C ARG A 124 -0.20 14.71 9.89
N SER A 125 0.09 15.79 10.60
CA SER A 125 1.01 16.84 10.11
C SER A 125 2.43 16.32 9.99
N ALA A 126 2.88 15.50 10.95
CA ALA A 126 4.19 14.86 10.92
C ALA A 126 4.32 13.89 9.73
N TRP A 127 3.28 13.11 9.43
CA TRP A 127 3.29 12.24 8.26
C TRP A 127 3.32 13.06 6.96
N ARG A 128 2.46 14.07 6.81
CA ARG A 128 2.43 14.94 5.62
C ARG A 128 3.78 15.62 5.37
N SER A 129 4.44 16.12 6.41
CA SER A 129 5.73 16.79 6.26
C SER A 129 6.86 15.86 5.81
N ARG A 130 6.74 14.54 6.02
CA ARG A 130 7.70 13.55 5.50
C ARG A 130 7.34 13.03 4.11
N HIS A 131 6.06 12.99 3.76
CA HIS A 131 5.60 12.29 2.56
C HIS A 131 5.18 13.18 1.39
N ALA A 132 4.87 14.46 1.61
CA ALA A 132 4.35 15.34 0.57
C ALA A 132 5.34 16.45 0.16
N LEU A 133 5.72 16.46 -1.12
CA LEU A 133 6.72 17.35 -1.70
C LEU A 133 6.37 18.83 -1.49
N ARG A 134 5.09 19.19 -1.54
CA ARG A 134 4.62 20.57 -1.35
C ARG A 134 4.95 21.16 0.02
N PHE A 135 5.25 20.31 1.02
CA PHE A 135 5.68 20.75 2.35
C PHE A 135 7.20 20.81 2.51
N SER A 136 7.97 20.57 1.44
CA SER A 136 9.43 20.64 1.50
C SER A 136 9.94 22.07 1.71
N ASP A 137 9.32 23.05 1.04
CA ASP A 137 9.66 24.46 1.17
C ASP A 137 8.43 25.32 0.77
N LEU A 138 7.97 26.17 1.70
CA LEU A 138 6.78 27.01 1.51
C LEU A 138 7.03 28.24 0.61
N SER A 139 8.29 28.55 0.31
CA SER A 139 8.66 29.69 -0.54
C SER A 139 8.54 29.38 -2.03
N VAL A 140 8.46 28.09 -2.40
CA VAL A 140 8.37 27.62 -3.78
C VAL A 140 6.98 27.04 -4.08
N ALA A 141 6.47 27.34 -5.27
CA ALA A 141 5.26 26.70 -5.77
C ALA A 141 5.61 25.29 -6.27
N LEU A 142 5.29 24.27 -5.48
CA LEU A 142 5.53 22.86 -5.80
C LEU A 142 4.22 22.12 -6.12
N PRO A 143 4.28 21.08 -6.96
CA PRO A 143 3.11 20.26 -7.25
C PRO A 143 2.70 19.48 -6.00
N ASN A 144 1.41 19.15 -5.90
CA ASN A 144 0.89 18.31 -4.84
C ASN A 144 1.21 16.85 -5.16
N VAL A 145 2.43 16.42 -4.82
CA VAL A 145 2.90 15.04 -4.98
C VAL A 145 3.17 14.45 -3.60
N VAL A 146 2.68 13.23 -3.38
CA VAL A 146 2.81 12.47 -2.15
C VAL A 146 3.42 11.11 -2.47
N LEU A 147 4.50 10.77 -1.77
CA LEU A 147 5.17 9.48 -1.88
C LEU A 147 4.91 8.69 -0.60
N ARG A 148 4.53 7.42 -0.70
CA ARG A 148 4.46 6.52 0.47
C ARG A 148 4.84 5.10 0.11
N ARG A 149 5.31 4.32 1.08
CA ARG A 149 5.53 2.89 0.87
C ARG A 149 4.20 2.16 0.76
N LEU A 150 4.20 1.15 -0.11
CA LEU A 150 3.14 0.16 -0.28
C LEU A 150 3.80 -1.19 -0.60
N GLY A 151 4.33 -1.84 0.43
CA GLY A 151 5.01 -3.14 0.34
C GLY A 151 6.34 -3.01 -0.34
N GLU A 152 6.53 -3.73 -1.44
CA GLU A 152 7.74 -3.64 -2.27
C GLU A 152 7.72 -2.45 -3.25
N PHE A 153 6.73 -1.57 -3.13
CA PHE A 153 6.55 -0.39 -3.98
C PHE A 153 6.51 0.89 -3.17
N VAL A 154 6.79 2.00 -3.82
CA VAL A 154 6.41 3.33 -3.40
C VAL A 154 5.29 3.79 -4.32
N GLU A 155 4.16 4.15 -3.73
CA GLU A 155 3.10 4.87 -4.41
C GLU A 155 3.51 6.34 -4.56
N VAL A 156 3.57 6.81 -5.80
CA VAL A 156 3.70 8.23 -6.14
C VAL A 156 2.33 8.70 -6.58
N SER A 157 1.63 9.46 -5.74
CA SER A 157 0.30 10.00 -6.05
C SER A 157 0.37 11.52 -6.17
N TRP A 158 -0.44 12.08 -7.06
CA TRP A 158 -0.52 13.53 -7.26
C TRP A 158 -1.95 13.99 -7.48
N ASP A 159 -2.26 15.20 -7.01
CA ASP A 159 -3.55 15.87 -7.22
C ASP A 159 -3.37 17.40 -7.27
N ASN A 160 -3.14 17.92 -8.48
CA ASN A 160 -3.08 19.37 -8.71
C ASN A 160 -4.45 19.99 -9.08
N GLU A 161 -5.52 19.18 -9.15
CA GLU A 161 -6.88 19.63 -9.46
C GLU A 161 -7.59 20.11 -8.19
N SER A 162 -7.50 19.33 -7.11
CA SER A 162 -8.05 19.67 -5.80
C SER A 162 -7.17 20.70 -5.09
N TRP A 163 -5.86 20.66 -5.31
CA TRP A 163 -4.88 21.53 -4.68
C TRP A 163 -4.20 22.46 -5.68
N GLY A 164 -4.87 23.56 -6.01
CA GLY A 164 -4.32 24.62 -6.85
C GLY A 164 -2.99 25.19 -6.32
N THR A 165 -2.25 25.87 -7.18
CA THR A 165 -1.00 26.55 -6.81
C THR A 165 -1.31 27.82 -6.00
N VAL A 166 -0.36 28.28 -5.19
CA VAL A 166 -0.47 29.59 -4.52
C VAL A 166 -0.27 30.77 -5.48
N ARG A 167 0.14 30.49 -6.72
CA ARG A 167 0.43 31.47 -7.77
C ARG A 167 -0.59 31.30 -8.90
N PRO A 168 -1.64 32.14 -9.00
CA PRO A 168 -2.72 31.98 -9.98
C PRO A 168 -2.26 31.83 -11.44
N GLU A 169 -1.12 32.40 -11.78
CA GLU A 169 -0.48 32.35 -13.10
C GLU A 169 0.25 31.03 -13.40
N LEU A 170 0.48 30.19 -12.40
CA LEU A 170 1.20 28.93 -12.52
C LEU A 170 0.23 27.75 -12.42
N ARG A 171 0.21 26.87 -13.42
CA ARG A 171 -0.59 25.64 -13.38
C ARG A 171 0.27 24.43 -13.69
N PHE A 172 0.22 23.40 -12.84
CA PHE A 172 0.84 22.11 -13.15
C PHE A 172 0.04 21.35 -14.21
N VAL A 173 0.74 20.70 -15.14
CA VAL A 173 0.14 20.02 -16.30
C VAL A 173 -0.55 18.72 -15.90
N GLU A 174 0.08 17.95 -15.04
CA GLU A 174 -0.47 16.69 -14.55
C GLU A 174 -1.58 16.98 -13.53
N GLY A 175 -2.81 16.52 -13.81
CA GLY A 175 -3.99 16.70 -12.95
C GLY A 175 -4.01 15.76 -11.74
N ARG A 176 -4.95 14.84 -11.68
CA ARG A 176 -4.98 13.73 -10.69
C ARG A 176 -4.34 12.46 -11.24
N GLY A 177 -3.51 11.78 -10.46
CA GLY A 177 -3.00 10.46 -10.83
C GLY A 177 -2.21 9.75 -9.74
N ARG A 178 -1.75 8.54 -10.07
CA ARG A 178 -0.84 7.75 -9.23
C ARG A 178 -0.01 6.77 -10.07
N GLU A 179 1.14 6.39 -9.54
CA GLU A 179 2.06 5.39 -10.11
C GLU A 179 2.65 4.52 -9.00
N LEU A 180 2.93 3.24 -9.28
CA LEU A 180 3.59 2.33 -8.33
C LEU A 180 5.00 1.99 -8.82
N VAL A 181 6.00 2.51 -8.14
CA VAL A 181 7.42 2.32 -8.49
C VAL A 181 8.05 1.32 -7.52
N PRO A 182 8.90 0.37 -7.95
CA PRO A 182 9.61 -0.51 -7.01
C PRO A 182 10.37 0.30 -5.95
N ALA A 183 10.15 -0.01 -4.67
CA ALA A 183 10.68 0.77 -3.55
C ALA A 183 12.21 0.80 -3.56
N ILE A 184 12.85 -0.31 -3.97
CA ILE A 184 14.31 -0.39 -4.13
C ILE A 184 14.86 0.58 -5.19
N VAL A 185 14.08 0.84 -6.26
CA VAL A 185 14.47 1.80 -7.30
C VAL A 185 14.38 3.22 -6.75
N VAL A 186 13.29 3.55 -6.05
CA VAL A 186 13.12 4.87 -5.40
C VAL A 186 14.22 5.11 -4.36
N ALA A 187 14.49 4.12 -3.51
CA ALA A 187 15.54 4.19 -2.50
C ALA A 187 16.91 4.51 -3.11
N ARG A 188 17.29 3.78 -4.17
CA ARG A 188 18.54 4.03 -4.90
C ARG A 188 18.59 5.44 -5.48
N VAL A 189 17.54 5.87 -6.18
CA VAL A 189 17.50 7.20 -6.81
C VAL A 189 17.60 8.31 -5.75
N LEU A 190 16.90 8.18 -4.62
CA LEU A 190 16.98 9.14 -3.51
C LEU A 190 18.40 9.22 -2.93
N SER A 191 19.01 8.07 -2.61
CA SER A 191 20.37 8.02 -2.06
C SER A 191 21.41 8.60 -3.02
N GLU A 192 21.36 8.23 -4.31
CA GLU A 192 22.28 8.75 -5.33
C GLU A 192 22.11 10.26 -5.54
N THR A 193 20.87 10.73 -5.63
CA THR A 193 20.55 12.16 -5.79
C THR A 193 21.11 12.96 -4.63
N LEU A 194 20.79 12.57 -3.39
CA LEU A 194 21.23 13.28 -2.18
C LEU A 194 22.75 13.27 -2.02
N ALA A 195 23.39 12.11 -2.16
CA ALA A 195 24.83 11.99 -1.98
C ALA A 195 25.61 12.83 -3.00
N GLU A 196 25.19 12.83 -4.26
CA GLU A 196 25.90 13.57 -5.29
C GLU A 196 25.60 15.06 -5.29
N VAL A 197 24.32 15.44 -5.24
CA VAL A 197 23.92 16.85 -5.36
C VAL A 197 24.43 17.66 -4.17
N CYS A 198 24.30 17.15 -2.95
CA CYS A 198 24.80 17.84 -1.77
C CYS A 198 26.33 17.95 -1.77
N ARG A 199 27.04 16.93 -2.24
CA ARG A 199 28.51 16.98 -2.41
C ARG A 199 28.94 18.03 -3.44
N VAL A 200 28.25 18.10 -4.57
CA VAL A 200 28.53 19.10 -5.61
C VAL A 200 28.27 20.51 -5.06
N LEU A 201 27.16 20.72 -4.36
CA LEU A 201 26.84 22.01 -3.74
C LEU A 201 27.90 22.40 -2.70
N ALA A 202 28.31 21.48 -1.82
CA ALA A 202 29.37 21.70 -0.83
C ALA A 202 30.73 22.05 -1.46
N SER A 203 31.01 21.55 -2.67
CA SER A 203 32.24 21.92 -3.39
C SER A 203 32.16 23.30 -4.07
N HIS A 204 30.97 23.87 -4.18
CA HIS A 204 30.74 25.17 -4.84
C HIS A 204 30.66 26.34 -3.85
N VAL A 205 30.23 26.10 -2.62
CA VAL A 205 30.09 27.13 -1.58
C VAL A 205 30.63 26.64 -0.24
N GLU A 206 31.47 27.46 0.39
CA GLU A 206 31.98 27.20 1.74
C GLU A 206 30.87 27.49 2.77
N SER A 207 30.21 26.43 3.25
CA SER A 207 29.18 26.53 4.28
C SER A 207 29.20 25.29 5.18
N PRO A 208 29.34 25.46 6.51
CA PRO A 208 29.26 24.34 7.46
C PRO A 208 27.92 23.59 7.38
N ARG A 209 26.82 24.27 7.05
CA ARG A 209 25.49 23.66 6.92
C ARG A 209 25.43 22.77 5.69
N ILE A 210 25.90 23.24 4.54
CA ILE A 210 25.91 22.47 3.30
C ILE A 210 26.91 21.30 3.40
N GLU A 211 28.06 21.49 4.03
CA GLU A 211 29.01 20.40 4.32
C GLU A 211 28.39 19.34 5.23
N ALA A 212 27.67 19.75 6.28
CA ALA A 212 26.95 18.82 7.16
C ALA A 212 25.87 18.04 6.39
N LEU A 213 25.10 18.73 5.54
CA LEU A 213 24.08 18.11 4.70
C LEU A 213 24.69 17.09 3.73
N ALA A 214 25.82 17.42 3.09
CA ALA A 214 26.55 16.51 2.21
C ALA A 214 27.06 15.28 2.95
N LYS A 215 27.65 15.47 4.14
CA LYS A 215 28.12 14.38 5.00
C LYS A 215 26.97 13.44 5.40
N GLN A 216 25.87 14.01 5.90
CA GLN A 216 24.69 13.24 6.31
C GLN A 216 24.07 12.49 5.12
N SER A 217 23.96 13.14 3.96
CA SER A 217 23.43 12.54 2.73
C SER A 217 24.29 11.36 2.24
N SER A 218 25.61 11.47 2.33
CA SER A 218 26.54 10.40 1.92
C SER A 218 26.54 9.19 2.86
N ALA A 219 26.15 9.40 4.13
CA ALA A 219 26.07 8.36 5.16
C ALA A 219 24.64 7.82 5.32
N LEU A 220 23.71 8.21 4.45
CA LEU A 220 22.31 7.87 4.57
C LEU A 220 22.09 6.38 4.28
N ILE A 221 21.81 5.62 5.34
CA ILE A 221 21.47 4.21 5.32
C ILE A 221 20.31 3.97 6.29
N ALA A 222 19.60 2.86 6.12
CA ALA A 222 18.62 2.43 7.11
C ALA A 222 19.31 2.09 8.43
N HIS A 223 18.65 2.38 9.54
CA HIS A 223 19.06 1.99 10.89
C HIS A 223 18.48 0.64 11.26
N ASP A 224 19.15 -0.07 12.19
CA ASP A 224 18.72 -1.42 12.62
C ASP A 224 17.28 -1.44 13.16
N HIS A 225 16.80 -0.33 13.73
CA HIS A 225 15.44 -0.20 14.25
C HIS A 225 14.40 0.25 13.22
N ASP A 226 14.75 0.54 11.96
CA ASP A 226 13.82 1.08 10.96
C ASP A 226 12.67 0.13 10.57
N TRP A 227 12.64 -1.10 11.10
CA TRP A 227 11.47 -1.96 11.03
C TRP A 227 10.22 -1.33 11.67
N HIS A 228 10.37 -0.36 12.59
CA HIS A 228 9.23 0.35 13.19
C HIS A 228 8.40 1.11 12.15
N TRP A 229 9.01 1.54 11.04
CA TRP A 229 8.30 2.20 9.96
C TRP A 229 7.36 1.25 9.20
N LEU A 230 7.65 -0.05 9.26
CA LEU A 230 6.93 -1.07 8.50
C LEU A 230 5.58 -1.44 9.14
N ILE A 231 5.35 -1.06 10.40
CA ILE A 231 4.18 -1.49 11.18
C ILE A 231 3.58 -0.32 11.97
N PRO A 232 2.31 -0.39 12.41
CA PRO A 232 1.71 0.68 13.18
C PRO A 232 2.54 1.00 14.43
N ARG A 233 2.71 2.29 14.73
CA ARG A 233 3.56 2.73 15.85
C ARG A 233 3.21 2.07 17.18
N ALA A 234 1.93 1.95 17.49
CA ALA A 234 1.47 1.27 18.71
C ALA A 234 1.93 -0.21 18.76
N CYS A 235 1.95 -0.90 17.61
CA CYS A 235 2.47 -2.26 17.52
C CYS A 235 3.99 -2.30 17.74
N ALA A 236 4.76 -1.33 17.21
CA ALA A 236 6.19 -1.26 17.44
C ALA A 236 6.52 -1.02 18.92
N GLU A 237 5.81 -0.09 19.58
CA GLU A 237 5.96 0.20 21.01
C GLU A 237 5.63 -1.04 21.86
N LEU A 238 4.57 -1.79 21.52
CA LEU A 238 4.25 -3.06 22.19
C LEU A 238 5.35 -4.12 22.01
N ILE A 239 5.92 -4.26 20.81
CA ILE A 239 7.02 -5.21 20.56
C ILE A 239 8.23 -4.87 21.42
N GLU A 240 8.63 -3.60 21.45
CA GLU A 240 9.80 -3.14 22.21
C GLU A 240 9.63 -3.36 23.72
N HIS A 241 8.43 -3.11 24.24
CA HIS A 241 8.17 -3.16 25.68
C HIS A 241 7.77 -4.56 26.20
N GLU A 242 7.00 -5.32 25.43
CA GLU A 242 6.39 -6.57 25.90
C GLU A 242 7.00 -7.83 25.27
N ILE A 243 7.66 -7.73 24.11
CA ILE A 243 8.22 -8.89 23.39
C ILE A 243 9.65 -8.61 22.90
N PRO A 244 10.65 -8.46 23.80
CA PRO A 244 12.01 -8.11 23.43
C PRO A 244 12.65 -9.10 22.43
N SER A 245 12.32 -10.39 22.52
CA SER A 245 12.83 -11.40 21.59
C SER A 245 12.40 -11.16 20.13
N LEU A 246 11.19 -10.65 19.90
CA LEU A 246 10.73 -10.28 18.58
C LEU A 246 11.38 -8.97 18.12
N SER A 247 11.55 -7.99 19.02
CA SER A 247 12.27 -6.76 18.73
C SER A 247 13.70 -7.04 18.26
N ASP A 248 14.42 -7.91 18.97
CA ASP A 248 15.78 -8.34 18.62
C ASP A 248 15.81 -9.03 17.24
N ALA A 249 14.84 -9.91 16.97
CA ALA A 249 14.73 -10.61 15.69
C ALA A 249 14.44 -9.67 14.52
N LEU A 250 13.59 -8.65 14.71
CA LEU A 250 13.28 -7.64 13.69
C LEU A 250 14.45 -6.69 13.44
N THR A 251 15.16 -6.34 14.50
CA THR A 251 16.38 -5.53 14.45
C THR A 251 17.48 -6.28 13.69
N GLU A 252 17.69 -7.55 14.01
CA GLU A 252 18.63 -8.41 13.30
C GLU A 252 18.23 -8.60 11.84
N HIS A 253 16.95 -8.81 11.56
CA HIS A 253 16.46 -8.90 10.19
C HIS A 253 16.79 -7.63 9.39
N THR A 254 16.50 -6.46 9.95
CA THR A 254 16.78 -5.16 9.32
C THR A 254 18.27 -5.01 9.04
N ARG A 255 19.11 -5.23 10.05
CA ARG A 255 20.57 -5.18 9.95
C ARG A 255 21.14 -6.09 8.86
N LEU A 256 20.58 -7.29 8.70
CA LEU A 256 21.05 -8.26 7.71
C LEU A 256 20.47 -8.07 6.30
N ARG A 257 19.34 -7.39 6.16
CA ARG A 257 18.55 -7.40 4.91
C ARG A 257 18.30 -6.05 4.27
N HIS A 258 18.58 -4.93 4.95
CA HIS A 258 18.41 -3.61 4.37
C HIS A 258 19.28 -3.43 3.11
N CYS A 259 18.82 -2.62 2.17
CA CYS A 259 19.53 -2.26 0.95
C CYS A 259 19.60 -0.73 0.86
N GLY A 260 20.74 -0.16 1.27
CA GLY A 260 20.86 1.29 1.45
C GLY A 260 19.86 1.78 2.49
N ILE A 261 18.95 2.66 2.08
CA ILE A 261 17.89 3.22 2.93
C ILE A 261 16.61 2.38 2.96
N PHE A 262 16.48 1.32 2.15
CA PHE A 262 15.28 0.49 2.09
C PHE A 262 15.38 -0.72 3.02
N VAL A 263 14.34 -0.93 3.84
CA VAL A 263 14.19 -2.11 4.71
C VAL A 263 13.14 -3.06 4.12
N PRO A 264 13.50 -4.27 3.65
CA PRO A 264 12.50 -5.23 3.19
C PRO A 264 11.67 -5.74 4.36
N HIS A 265 10.43 -6.16 4.09
CA HIS A 265 9.64 -6.77 5.15
C HIS A 265 10.19 -8.13 5.59
N SER A 266 10.20 -8.36 6.91
CA SER A 266 10.19 -9.70 7.48
C SER A 266 8.79 -10.31 7.41
N LEU A 267 8.68 -11.63 7.60
CA LEU A 267 7.38 -12.31 7.72
C LEU A 267 6.49 -11.61 8.75
N HIS A 268 7.03 -11.31 9.94
CA HIS A 268 6.30 -10.65 11.02
C HIS A 268 5.82 -9.26 10.60
N THR A 269 6.68 -8.41 10.00
CA THR A 269 6.25 -7.08 9.57
C THR A 269 5.23 -7.10 8.43
N GLN A 270 5.26 -8.09 7.52
CA GLN A 270 4.21 -8.25 6.50
C GLN A 270 2.84 -8.57 7.10
N ILE A 271 2.82 -9.23 8.27
CA ILE A 271 1.58 -9.52 8.99
C ILE A 271 1.10 -8.28 9.74
N LEU A 272 2.03 -7.68 10.49
CA LEU A 272 1.71 -6.66 11.49
C LEU A 272 1.46 -5.28 10.89
N ARG A 273 1.87 -5.05 9.63
CA ARG A 273 1.68 -3.77 8.94
C ARG A 273 0.23 -3.27 8.84
N GLN A 274 -0.75 -4.16 9.05
CA GLN A 274 -2.17 -3.85 8.98
C GLN A 274 -2.94 -4.23 10.26
N ALA A 275 -2.22 -4.58 11.33
CA ALA A 275 -2.81 -5.06 12.55
C ALA A 275 -2.99 -3.92 13.56
N GLU A 276 -4.23 -3.60 13.94
CA GLU A 276 -4.54 -2.80 15.12
C GLU A 276 -4.48 -3.70 16.36
N ILE A 277 -3.30 -3.85 16.93
CA ILE A 277 -3.08 -4.73 18.08
C ILE A 277 -3.13 -3.92 19.37
N GLU A 278 -3.91 -4.41 20.33
CA GLU A 278 -4.15 -3.72 21.61
C GLU A 278 -3.33 -4.30 22.76
N SER A 279 -2.71 -5.48 22.58
CA SER A 279 -1.93 -6.13 23.65
C SER A 279 -0.82 -7.05 23.13
N GLY A 280 0.25 -7.24 23.89
CA GLY A 280 1.30 -8.21 23.56
C GLY A 280 0.82 -9.66 23.52
N LYS A 281 -0.23 -10.02 24.28
CA LYS A 281 -0.82 -11.37 24.23
C LYS A 281 -1.42 -11.67 22.86
N GLU A 282 -2.14 -10.71 22.29
CA GLU A 282 -2.72 -10.82 20.96
C GLU A 282 -1.63 -10.95 19.90
N LEU A 283 -0.61 -10.09 19.99
CA LEU A 283 0.57 -10.13 19.13
C LEU A 283 1.27 -11.50 19.15
N LEU A 284 1.54 -12.05 20.34
CA LEU A 284 2.14 -13.38 20.50
C LEU A 284 1.25 -14.46 19.88
N THR A 285 -0.07 -14.38 20.07
CA THR A 285 -1.01 -15.33 19.48
C THR A 285 -0.92 -15.33 17.95
N ILE A 286 -0.86 -14.14 17.33
CA ILE A 286 -0.69 -14.01 15.87
C ILE A 286 0.63 -14.65 15.43
N VAL A 287 1.74 -14.30 16.09
CA VAL A 287 3.07 -14.77 15.73
C VAL A 287 3.19 -16.30 15.87
N GLU A 288 2.82 -16.84 17.04
CA GLU A 288 2.90 -18.28 17.31
C GLU A 288 2.07 -19.09 16.31
N ARG A 289 0.83 -18.67 16.04
CA ARG A 289 -0.07 -19.41 15.15
C ARG A 289 0.42 -19.42 13.70
N LEU A 290 1.13 -18.38 13.29
CA LEU A 290 1.69 -18.25 11.95
C LEU A 290 3.06 -18.89 11.80
N GLU A 291 3.72 -19.22 12.89
CA GLU A 291 4.96 -20.00 12.86
C GLU A 291 4.70 -21.52 12.82
N MET A 292 3.53 -22.01 13.30
CA MET A 292 3.19 -23.45 13.28
C MET A 292 3.19 -24.09 11.88
N GLU A 293 4.20 -24.90 11.55
CA GLU A 293 4.27 -25.53 10.23
C GLU A 293 3.13 -26.54 9.96
N PRO A 294 2.46 -26.48 8.78
CA PRO A 294 1.56 -27.54 8.36
C PRO A 294 2.32 -28.87 8.22
N THR A 295 1.74 -29.96 8.72
CA THR A 295 2.42 -31.27 8.77
C THR A 295 2.40 -32.03 7.44
N ARG A 296 1.50 -31.67 6.52
CA ARG A 296 1.28 -32.41 5.26
C ARG A 296 1.39 -31.51 4.03
N PRO A 297 1.93 -32.02 2.92
CA PRO A 297 1.92 -31.28 1.67
C PRO A 297 0.51 -31.21 1.08
N LEU A 298 0.25 -30.15 0.29
CA LEU A 298 -0.96 -29.98 -0.49
C LEU A 298 -1.14 -31.10 -1.50
N ASN A 299 -2.39 -31.49 -1.72
CA ASN A 299 -2.71 -32.45 -2.77
C ASN A 299 -2.47 -31.85 -4.15
N ARG A 300 -2.17 -32.71 -5.13
CA ARG A 300 -1.87 -32.29 -6.52
C ARG A 300 -2.99 -31.45 -7.14
N GLU A 301 -4.25 -31.84 -6.94
CA GLU A 301 -5.42 -31.10 -7.43
C GLU A 301 -5.40 -29.63 -6.98
N PHE A 302 -5.06 -29.37 -5.71
CA PHE A 302 -4.95 -28.00 -5.20
C PHE A 302 -3.72 -27.28 -5.74
N VAL A 303 -2.57 -27.95 -5.80
CA VAL A 303 -1.33 -27.37 -6.37
C VAL A 303 -1.56 -26.92 -7.81
N ASP A 304 -2.34 -27.69 -8.58
CA ASP A 304 -2.70 -27.37 -9.95
C ASP A 304 -3.59 -26.13 -10.07
N LEU A 305 -4.20 -25.61 -8.99
CA LEU A 305 -4.93 -24.33 -8.98
C LEU A 305 -4.05 -23.12 -8.69
N ILE A 306 -2.84 -23.30 -8.15
CA ILE A 306 -1.99 -22.18 -7.73
C ILE A 306 -1.37 -21.52 -8.96
N ARG A 307 -1.71 -20.25 -9.19
CA ARG A 307 -1.22 -19.41 -10.29
C ARG A 307 -0.84 -18.02 -9.74
N PRO A 308 0.27 -17.93 -8.99
CA PRO A 308 0.73 -16.66 -8.42
C PRO A 308 0.96 -15.63 -9.53
N THR A 309 0.33 -14.47 -9.38
CA THR A 309 0.47 -13.35 -10.31
C THR A 309 0.33 -12.05 -9.54
N ARG A 310 1.08 -11.02 -9.94
CA ARG A 310 0.93 -9.69 -9.38
C ARG A 310 -0.48 -9.14 -9.60
N ALA A 311 -1.08 -8.57 -8.55
CA ALA A 311 -2.37 -7.91 -8.68
C ALA A 311 -2.24 -6.63 -9.52
N ALA A 312 -3.13 -6.45 -10.50
CA ALA A 312 -3.15 -5.24 -11.31
C ALA A 312 -3.56 -4.04 -10.45
N PRO A 313 -2.89 -2.88 -10.58
CA PRO A 313 -3.23 -1.69 -9.78
C PRO A 313 -4.59 -1.08 -10.17
N ILE A 314 -5.06 -1.34 -11.39
CA ILE A 314 -6.33 -0.84 -11.92
C ILE A 314 -7.30 -2.02 -12.06
N ARG A 315 -8.46 -1.91 -11.44
CA ARG A 315 -9.53 -2.94 -11.44
C ARG A 315 -9.02 -4.35 -11.07
N PRO A 316 -8.27 -4.52 -9.96
CA PRO A 316 -7.76 -5.82 -9.51
C PRO A 316 -8.86 -6.88 -9.36
N TRP A 317 -10.08 -6.45 -9.02
CA TRP A 317 -11.25 -7.31 -8.84
C TRP A 317 -11.62 -8.14 -10.06
N ARG A 318 -11.34 -7.67 -11.29
CA ARG A 318 -11.65 -8.41 -12.53
C ARG A 318 -10.92 -9.74 -12.58
N LYS A 319 -9.62 -9.72 -12.31
CA LYS A 319 -8.81 -10.93 -12.30
C LYS A 319 -9.28 -11.91 -11.22
N GLY A 320 -9.75 -11.40 -10.08
CA GLY A 320 -10.35 -12.22 -9.03
C GLY A 320 -11.60 -12.96 -9.50
N TYR A 321 -12.47 -12.29 -10.26
CA TYR A 321 -13.66 -12.90 -10.86
C TYR A 321 -13.29 -13.97 -11.89
N ASP A 322 -12.37 -13.66 -12.81
CA ASP A 322 -11.92 -14.61 -13.84
C ASP A 322 -11.37 -15.90 -13.21
N VAL A 323 -10.51 -15.77 -12.20
CA VAL A 323 -9.92 -16.93 -11.50
C VAL A 323 -10.98 -17.71 -10.72
N ALA A 324 -11.96 -17.05 -10.11
CA ALA A 324 -13.05 -17.74 -9.41
C ALA A 324 -13.88 -18.60 -10.37
N LEU A 325 -14.19 -18.09 -11.57
CA LEU A 325 -14.90 -18.86 -12.60
C LEU A 325 -14.09 -20.06 -13.06
N GLU A 326 -12.78 -19.88 -13.33
CA GLU A 326 -11.86 -20.96 -13.70
C GLU A 326 -11.81 -22.06 -12.62
N VAL A 327 -11.73 -21.68 -11.35
CA VAL A 327 -11.77 -22.64 -10.22
C VAL A 327 -13.09 -23.40 -10.18
N ARG A 328 -14.23 -22.71 -10.34
CA ARG A 328 -15.56 -23.36 -10.33
C ARG A 328 -15.73 -24.33 -11.49
N GLU A 329 -15.22 -23.99 -12.67
CA GLU A 329 -15.22 -24.86 -13.84
C GLU A 329 -14.33 -26.09 -13.60
N THR A 330 -13.09 -25.86 -13.18
CA THR A 330 -12.08 -26.91 -12.92
C THR A 330 -12.58 -27.92 -11.89
N LEU A 331 -13.25 -27.46 -10.83
CA LEU A 331 -13.76 -28.31 -9.75
C LEU A 331 -15.20 -28.81 -9.99
N GLY A 332 -15.83 -28.45 -11.11
CA GLY A 332 -17.18 -28.90 -11.46
C GLY A 332 -18.28 -28.35 -10.53
N TRP A 333 -18.07 -27.20 -9.90
CA TRP A 333 -19.06 -26.57 -9.00
C TRP A 333 -20.19 -25.86 -9.75
N GLY A 334 -19.95 -25.43 -10.99
CA GLY A 334 -20.97 -24.88 -11.90
C GLY A 334 -21.62 -23.59 -11.38
N ALA A 335 -22.94 -23.45 -11.47
CA ALA A 335 -23.70 -22.29 -10.97
C ALA A 335 -24.31 -22.49 -9.56
N ARG A 336 -24.17 -23.68 -8.97
CA ARG A 336 -24.80 -24.05 -7.69
C ARG A 336 -24.10 -23.42 -6.49
N PRO A 337 -24.75 -23.33 -5.31
CA PRO A 337 -24.07 -22.95 -4.08
C PRO A 337 -22.82 -23.80 -3.84
N LEU A 338 -21.78 -23.20 -3.25
CA LEU A 338 -20.54 -23.92 -2.96
C LEU A 338 -20.80 -25.12 -2.04
N PRO A 339 -20.02 -26.22 -2.20
CA PRO A 339 -19.92 -27.22 -1.14
C PRO A 339 -19.33 -26.59 0.13
N ASP A 340 -19.25 -27.36 1.22
CA ASP A 340 -18.52 -26.93 2.41
C ASP A 340 -17.04 -26.69 2.07
N LEU A 341 -16.69 -25.42 1.88
CA LEU A 341 -15.37 -25.01 1.44
C LEU A 341 -14.29 -25.37 2.46
N ALA A 342 -14.60 -25.30 3.77
CA ALA A 342 -13.67 -25.66 4.82
C ALA A 342 -13.35 -27.17 4.77
N ALA A 343 -14.39 -28.00 4.66
CA ALA A 343 -14.22 -29.44 4.53
C ALA A 343 -13.44 -29.81 3.26
N TRP A 344 -13.73 -29.15 2.12
CA TRP A 344 -13.00 -29.36 0.88
C TRP A 344 -11.53 -28.96 1.03
N LEU A 345 -11.22 -27.78 1.54
CA LEU A 345 -9.84 -27.33 1.75
C LEU A 345 -9.05 -28.29 2.66
N VAL A 346 -9.63 -28.72 3.77
CA VAL A 346 -9.00 -29.71 4.66
C VAL A 346 -8.73 -31.03 3.95
N SER A 347 -9.64 -31.49 3.08
CA SER A 347 -9.42 -32.70 2.26
C SER A 347 -8.26 -32.54 1.27
N GLN A 348 -7.92 -31.30 0.90
CA GLN A 348 -6.78 -30.94 0.06
C GLN A 348 -5.47 -30.72 0.82
N SER A 349 -5.43 -31.08 2.11
CA SER A 349 -4.32 -30.83 3.04
C SER A 349 -4.03 -29.34 3.28
N PHE A 350 -4.99 -28.46 3.00
CA PHE A 350 -4.92 -27.05 3.40
C PHE A 350 -5.32 -26.92 4.88
N HIS A 351 -4.46 -26.29 5.68
CA HIS A 351 -4.72 -26.15 7.11
C HIS A 351 -5.57 -24.91 7.41
N VAL A 352 -6.80 -25.12 7.88
CA VAL A 352 -7.72 -24.05 8.31
C VAL A 352 -7.74 -23.99 9.83
N ALA A 353 -7.27 -22.89 10.40
CA ALA A 353 -7.33 -22.61 11.84
C ALA A 353 -8.18 -21.38 12.14
N THR A 354 -8.61 -21.26 13.40
CA THR A 354 -9.28 -20.06 13.92
C THR A 354 -8.56 -19.57 15.17
N ALA A 355 -8.49 -18.26 15.35
CA ALA A 355 -8.05 -17.64 16.59
C ALA A 355 -8.78 -16.31 16.81
N GLU A 356 -8.77 -15.83 18.05
CA GLU A 356 -9.22 -14.48 18.34
C GLU A 356 -8.13 -13.51 17.86
N LEU A 357 -8.44 -12.73 16.83
CA LEU A 357 -7.55 -11.73 16.23
C LEU A 357 -8.18 -10.34 16.37
N SER A 358 -7.37 -9.30 16.17
CA SER A 358 -7.82 -7.91 16.06
C SER A 358 -9.05 -7.82 15.17
N PRO A 359 -10.06 -7.02 15.53
CA PRO A 359 -11.20 -6.73 14.66
C PRO A 359 -10.81 -6.16 13.29
N SER A 360 -9.59 -5.63 13.17
CA SER A 360 -9.03 -5.15 11.90
C SER A 360 -8.60 -6.27 10.94
N ILE A 361 -8.45 -7.51 11.42
CA ILE A 361 -8.00 -8.67 10.65
C ILE A 361 -9.14 -9.69 10.50
N ASP A 362 -9.45 -10.05 9.27
CA ASP A 362 -10.46 -11.07 8.92
C ASP A 362 -9.82 -12.45 8.81
N GLY A 363 -8.62 -12.49 8.22
CA GLY A 363 -7.85 -13.71 8.14
C GLY A 363 -6.45 -13.48 7.61
N ILE A 364 -5.57 -14.43 7.93
CA ILE A 364 -4.19 -14.44 7.48
C ILE A 364 -4.00 -15.71 6.69
N SER A 365 -3.45 -15.61 5.50
CA SER A 365 -3.18 -16.74 4.63
C SER A 365 -1.68 -16.86 4.39
N ARG A 366 -1.15 -18.07 4.42
CA ARG A 366 0.26 -18.34 4.20
C ARG A 366 0.45 -19.53 3.28
N ARG A 367 1.40 -19.39 2.37
CA ARG A 367 1.87 -20.38 1.43
C ARG A 367 3.36 -20.60 1.64
N GLU A 368 3.78 -21.85 1.70
CA GLU A 368 5.19 -22.23 1.88
C GLU A 368 5.69 -22.94 0.62
N HIS A 369 6.83 -22.48 0.12
CA HIS A 369 7.54 -23.12 -0.98
C HIS A 369 8.49 -24.18 -0.41
N ALA A 370 8.59 -25.35 -1.05
CA ALA A 370 9.70 -26.25 -0.76
C ALA A 370 11.01 -25.50 -0.98
N GLN A 371 11.87 -25.47 0.04
CA GLN A 371 13.26 -25.10 -0.18
C GLN A 371 13.81 -26.04 -1.26
N SER A 372 14.33 -25.45 -2.35
CA SER A 372 14.99 -26.19 -3.42
C SER A 372 16.19 -26.94 -2.85
N ILE A 373 16.00 -28.20 -2.44
CA ILE A 373 17.09 -29.10 -2.13
C ILE A 373 17.68 -29.54 -3.48
N GLY A 374 18.64 -28.76 -3.99
CA GLY A 374 19.43 -29.12 -5.18
C GLY A 374 19.28 -28.14 -6.34
N ALA A 375 20.42 -27.59 -6.77
CA ALA A 375 20.55 -26.74 -7.95
C ALA A 375 20.16 -27.53 -9.23
N GLY A 376 18.92 -27.40 -9.69
CA GLY A 376 18.51 -27.99 -10.96
C GLY A 376 17.02 -28.05 -11.25
N SER A 377 16.15 -28.06 -10.24
CA SER A 377 14.70 -28.12 -10.45
C SER A 377 14.07 -26.72 -10.34
N ARG A 378 13.66 -26.14 -11.47
CA ARG A 378 13.00 -24.82 -11.55
C ARG A 378 11.54 -24.82 -11.09
N HIS A 379 11.04 -25.92 -10.54
CA HIS A 379 9.72 -25.95 -9.92
C HIS A 379 9.88 -25.79 -8.41
N LEU A 380 9.90 -24.54 -7.93
CA LEU A 380 9.61 -24.22 -6.53
C LEU A 380 8.15 -24.60 -6.25
N GLY A 381 7.89 -25.90 -6.11
CA GLY A 381 6.58 -26.44 -5.81
C GLY A 381 6.13 -25.86 -4.47
N VAL A 382 5.00 -25.19 -4.48
CA VAL A 382 4.29 -24.88 -3.24
C VAL A 382 3.97 -26.20 -2.59
N THR A 383 4.45 -26.42 -1.38
CA THR A 383 4.20 -27.66 -0.67
C THR A 383 3.11 -27.52 0.35
N ARG A 384 2.93 -26.35 0.97
CA ARG A 384 1.98 -26.22 2.09
C ARG A 384 1.24 -24.89 1.99
N ALA A 385 -0.02 -24.90 2.44
CA ALA A 385 -0.78 -23.68 2.63
C ALA A 385 -1.67 -23.78 3.87
N ARG A 386 -1.94 -22.61 4.45
CA ARG A 386 -2.79 -22.47 5.62
C ARG A 386 -3.50 -21.14 5.64
N CYS A 387 -4.57 -21.07 6.42
CA CYS A 387 -5.13 -19.81 6.85
C CYS A 387 -5.47 -19.82 8.34
N LEU A 388 -5.39 -18.65 8.95
CA LEU A 388 -5.88 -18.36 10.28
C LEU A 388 -7.04 -17.37 10.14
N LEU A 389 -8.25 -17.80 10.45
CA LEU A 389 -9.45 -16.96 10.40
C LEU A 389 -9.72 -16.34 11.77
N ASN A 390 -10.22 -15.11 11.77
CA ASN A 390 -10.65 -14.48 13.01
C ASN A 390 -11.94 -15.14 13.54
N SER A 391 -11.94 -15.62 14.78
CA SER A 391 -13.12 -16.24 15.42
C SER A 391 -14.10 -15.23 16.02
N VAL A 392 -13.62 -14.03 16.34
CA VAL A 392 -14.40 -12.92 16.93
C VAL A 392 -14.61 -11.78 15.95
N GLY A 393 -14.08 -11.91 14.72
CA GLY A 393 -14.10 -10.85 13.73
C GLY A 393 -15.49 -10.24 13.59
N ALA A 394 -15.61 -8.97 13.97
CA ALA A 394 -16.78 -8.13 13.74
C ALA A 394 -16.92 -7.72 12.26
N SER A 395 -16.18 -8.38 11.36
CA SER A 395 -16.04 -7.92 9.99
C SER A 395 -17.35 -8.06 9.23
N ARG A 396 -17.50 -7.19 8.23
CA ARG A 396 -18.65 -7.21 7.33
C ARG A 396 -18.69 -8.49 6.48
N LEU A 397 -17.62 -9.29 6.49
CA LEU A 397 -17.48 -10.53 5.74
C LEU A 397 -17.76 -11.71 6.67
N GLY A 398 -18.75 -12.53 6.30
CA GLY A 398 -18.98 -13.80 7.00
C GLY A 398 -17.74 -14.69 6.93
N ARG A 399 -17.59 -15.61 7.89
CA ARG A 399 -16.45 -16.54 7.99
C ARG A 399 -16.19 -17.31 6.69
N GLU A 400 -17.24 -17.64 5.96
CA GLU A 400 -17.20 -18.32 4.66
C GLU A 400 -16.50 -17.46 3.60
N ILE A 401 -16.76 -16.15 3.59
CA ILE A 401 -16.14 -15.22 2.65
C ILE A 401 -14.68 -14.96 3.01
N ALA A 402 -14.36 -14.82 4.30
CA ALA A 402 -12.98 -14.69 4.75
C ALA A 402 -12.15 -15.93 4.36
N LEU A 403 -12.72 -17.14 4.51
CA LEU A 403 -12.08 -18.37 4.07
C LEU A 403 -11.88 -18.42 2.54
N ALA A 404 -12.89 -18.02 1.77
CA ALA A 404 -12.78 -17.95 0.32
C ALA A 404 -11.75 -16.89 -0.14
N ALA A 405 -11.62 -15.77 0.56
CA ALA A 405 -10.61 -14.76 0.29
C ALA A 405 -9.20 -15.30 0.61
N ALA A 406 -9.03 -15.96 1.76
CA ALA A 406 -7.77 -16.62 2.12
C ALA A 406 -7.35 -17.69 1.09
N PHE A 407 -8.31 -18.46 0.56
CA PHE A 407 -8.08 -19.38 -0.56
C PHE A 407 -7.62 -18.63 -1.81
N GLY A 408 -8.30 -17.52 -2.16
CA GLY A 408 -7.93 -16.65 -3.26
C GLY A 408 -6.50 -16.11 -3.16
N HIS A 409 -6.10 -15.61 -1.99
CA HIS A 409 -4.73 -15.17 -1.74
C HIS A 409 -3.71 -16.29 -2.00
N VAL A 410 -3.95 -17.49 -1.46
CA VAL A 410 -3.03 -18.63 -1.60
C VAL A 410 -2.84 -19.04 -3.06
N ILE A 411 -3.88 -18.99 -3.90
CA ILE A 411 -3.75 -19.39 -5.30
C ILE A 411 -3.30 -18.26 -6.23
N MET A 412 -3.56 -16.99 -5.90
CA MET A 412 -3.33 -15.86 -6.82
C MET A 412 -2.15 -14.97 -6.46
N ASP A 413 -1.77 -14.83 -5.19
CA ASP A 413 -0.79 -13.81 -4.79
C ASP A 413 0.64 -14.28 -4.99
N GLU A 414 1.52 -13.39 -5.43
CA GLU A 414 2.97 -13.67 -5.52
C GLU A 414 3.59 -13.81 -4.14
N GLU A 415 3.19 -12.94 -3.22
CA GLU A 415 3.64 -12.98 -1.84
C GLU A 415 3.17 -14.28 -1.16
N PRO A 416 4.05 -14.92 -0.37
CA PRO A 416 3.72 -16.14 0.34
C PRO A 416 2.80 -15.89 1.54
N ILE A 417 2.52 -14.65 1.90
CA ILE A 417 1.63 -14.30 2.99
C ILE A 417 0.75 -13.12 2.61
N ALA A 418 -0.51 -13.18 3.05
CA ALA A 418 -1.45 -12.08 2.91
C ALA A 418 -2.32 -11.97 4.16
N VAL A 419 -2.68 -10.74 4.52
CA VAL A 419 -3.54 -10.42 5.67
C VAL A 419 -4.75 -9.70 5.13
N ASP A 420 -5.91 -10.37 5.11
CA ASP A 420 -7.16 -9.73 4.73
C ASP A 420 -7.78 -9.05 5.95
N GLY A 421 -8.16 -7.77 5.82
CA GLY A 421 -8.67 -6.98 6.94
C GLY A 421 -9.31 -5.64 6.58
N THR A 422 -9.95 -4.97 7.54
CA THR A 422 -10.68 -3.71 7.30
C THR A 422 -9.81 -2.59 6.74
N LEU A 423 -8.54 -2.57 7.13
CA LEU A 423 -7.52 -1.60 6.71
C LEU A 423 -6.89 -1.91 5.35
N GLU A 424 -7.16 -3.09 4.77
CA GLU A 424 -6.47 -3.49 3.56
C GLU A 424 -7.08 -2.84 2.31
N HIS A 425 -6.36 -1.86 1.76
CA HIS A 425 -6.67 -1.16 0.49
C HIS A 425 -5.87 -1.71 -0.70
N TRP A 426 -5.29 -2.90 -0.55
CA TRP A 426 -4.33 -3.43 -1.50
C TRP A 426 -5.03 -4.00 -2.74
N PRO A 427 -4.42 -3.87 -3.93
CA PRO A 427 -4.91 -4.57 -5.11
C PRO A 427 -5.05 -6.08 -4.90
N THR A 428 -4.16 -6.70 -4.11
CA THR A 428 -4.21 -8.12 -3.73
C THR A 428 -5.48 -8.44 -2.92
N ALA A 429 -5.75 -7.69 -1.86
CA ALA A 429 -6.97 -7.80 -1.05
C ALA A 429 -8.25 -7.64 -1.86
N ALA A 430 -8.29 -6.58 -2.68
CA ALA A 430 -9.44 -6.29 -3.53
C ALA A 430 -9.67 -7.43 -4.54
N ARG A 431 -8.60 -8.00 -5.10
CA ARG A 431 -8.66 -9.17 -5.97
C ARG A 431 -9.14 -10.42 -5.23
N ALA A 432 -8.61 -10.71 -4.04
CA ALA A 432 -8.97 -11.88 -3.24
C ALA A 432 -10.43 -11.83 -2.74
N ARG A 433 -10.90 -10.66 -2.30
CA ARG A 433 -12.32 -10.46 -1.93
C ARG A 433 -13.25 -10.57 -3.12
N ALA A 434 -12.83 -10.08 -4.29
CA ALA A 434 -13.59 -10.25 -5.52
C ALA A 434 -13.67 -11.73 -5.92
N PHE A 435 -12.54 -12.44 -5.85
CA PHE A 435 -12.51 -13.90 -6.00
C PHE A 435 -13.48 -14.58 -5.04
N ALA A 436 -13.43 -14.24 -3.75
CA ALA A 436 -14.33 -14.81 -2.74
C ALA A 436 -15.81 -14.58 -3.06
N ALA A 437 -16.17 -13.36 -3.47
CA ALA A 437 -17.55 -13.02 -3.83
C ALA A 437 -18.04 -13.80 -5.04
N MET A 438 -17.26 -13.86 -6.13
CA MET A 438 -17.62 -14.60 -7.35
C MET A 438 -17.60 -16.12 -7.12
N LEU A 439 -16.68 -16.61 -6.28
CA LEU A 439 -16.63 -18.02 -5.90
C LEU A 439 -17.89 -18.42 -5.14
N GLN A 440 -18.36 -17.58 -4.20
CA GLN A 440 -19.54 -17.86 -3.40
C GLN A 440 -20.86 -17.64 -4.18
N ILE A 441 -20.92 -16.57 -4.98
CA ILE A 441 -22.10 -16.09 -5.68
C ILE A 441 -21.77 -16.03 -7.19
N PRO A 442 -21.79 -17.14 -7.94
CA PRO A 442 -21.47 -17.13 -9.37
C PRO A 442 -22.49 -16.33 -10.19
N GLU A 443 -22.02 -15.59 -11.19
CA GLU A 443 -22.87 -14.76 -12.06
C GLU A 443 -24.01 -15.56 -12.71
N ASP A 444 -23.73 -16.74 -13.26
CA ASP A 444 -24.75 -17.58 -13.89
C ASP A 444 -25.84 -18.01 -12.89
N GLY A 445 -25.44 -18.32 -11.66
CA GLY A 445 -26.40 -18.69 -10.61
C GLY A 445 -27.27 -17.50 -10.17
N VAL A 446 -26.71 -16.29 -10.14
CA VAL A 446 -27.49 -15.06 -9.92
C VAL A 446 -28.47 -14.83 -11.07
N ARG A 447 -28.00 -14.99 -12.32
CA ARG A 447 -28.82 -14.80 -13.53
C ARG A 447 -30.01 -15.75 -13.55
N ASP A 448 -29.78 -17.03 -13.26
CA ASP A 448 -30.82 -18.07 -13.19
C ASP A 448 -31.83 -17.75 -12.08
N LEU A 449 -31.35 -17.39 -10.89
CA LEU A 449 -32.19 -17.14 -9.72
C LEU A 449 -33.09 -15.91 -9.90
N LEU A 450 -32.55 -14.85 -10.51
CA LEU A 450 -33.28 -13.61 -10.72
C LEU A 450 -34.15 -13.65 -11.97
N SER A 451 -33.81 -14.47 -12.98
CA SER A 451 -34.60 -14.63 -14.21
C SER A 451 -34.97 -13.29 -14.89
N GLY A 452 -34.10 -12.27 -14.79
CA GLY A 452 -34.33 -10.92 -15.33
C GLY A 452 -35.22 -10.00 -14.48
N ALA A 453 -35.59 -10.41 -13.26
CA ALA A 453 -36.33 -9.56 -12.33
C ALA A 453 -35.56 -8.29 -11.95
N ARG A 454 -36.29 -7.20 -11.67
CA ARG A 454 -35.70 -5.99 -11.09
C ARG A 454 -35.23 -6.31 -9.67
N VAL A 455 -33.97 -6.01 -9.36
CA VAL A 455 -33.39 -6.32 -8.06
C VAL A 455 -33.83 -5.33 -6.99
N GLY A 456 -34.64 -5.81 -6.04
CA GLY A 456 -35.01 -5.13 -4.81
C GLY A 456 -34.54 -5.91 -3.57
N VAL A 457 -35.09 -5.56 -2.40
CA VAL A 457 -34.74 -6.22 -1.12
C VAL A 457 -35.11 -7.70 -1.12
N SER A 458 -36.27 -8.06 -1.70
CA SER A 458 -36.75 -9.44 -1.77
C SER A 458 -35.80 -10.32 -2.59
N GLU A 459 -35.47 -9.87 -3.79
CA GLU A 459 -34.54 -10.55 -4.70
C GLU A 459 -33.14 -10.64 -4.10
N THR A 460 -32.67 -9.57 -3.43
CA THR A 460 -31.38 -9.60 -2.73
C THR A 460 -31.38 -10.62 -1.60
N ARG A 461 -32.45 -10.73 -0.80
CA ARG A 461 -32.59 -11.77 0.24
C ARG A 461 -32.63 -13.18 -0.35
N GLN A 462 -33.24 -13.35 -1.52
CA GLN A 462 -33.26 -14.62 -2.23
C GLN A 462 -31.84 -15.05 -2.62
N VAL A 463 -31.03 -14.15 -3.19
CA VAL A 463 -29.61 -14.40 -3.51
C VAL A 463 -28.81 -14.72 -2.24
N MET A 464 -28.96 -13.91 -1.18
CA MET A 464 -28.30 -14.13 0.11
C MET A 464 -28.61 -15.52 0.68
N SER A 465 -29.89 -15.90 0.70
CA SER A 465 -30.33 -17.19 1.23
C SER A 465 -29.81 -18.36 0.39
N HIS A 466 -29.89 -18.25 -0.94
CA HIS A 466 -29.46 -19.31 -1.85
C HIS A 466 -27.95 -19.56 -1.76
N PHE A 467 -27.14 -18.51 -1.74
CA PHE A 467 -25.68 -18.61 -1.72
C PHE A 467 -25.05 -18.49 -0.33
N ARG A 468 -25.87 -18.41 0.74
CA ARG A 468 -25.42 -18.25 2.14
C ARG A 468 -24.44 -17.08 2.32
N ALA A 469 -24.77 -15.94 1.73
CA ALA A 469 -23.93 -14.76 1.75
C ALA A 469 -24.56 -13.63 2.57
N GLY A 470 -23.70 -12.81 3.19
CA GLY A 470 -24.14 -11.62 3.94
C GLY A 470 -24.63 -10.48 3.03
N PRO A 471 -25.34 -9.49 3.58
CA PRO A 471 -25.92 -8.38 2.81
C PRO A 471 -24.85 -7.50 2.16
N TYR A 472 -23.74 -7.27 2.85
CA TYR A 472 -22.65 -6.44 2.33
C TYR A 472 -22.03 -7.03 1.06
N VAL A 473 -21.62 -8.30 1.10
CA VAL A 473 -21.01 -8.99 -0.05
C VAL A 473 -21.99 -9.10 -1.20
N THR A 474 -23.24 -9.46 -0.92
CA THR A 474 -24.26 -9.65 -1.95
C THR A 474 -24.57 -8.35 -2.69
N THR A 475 -24.84 -7.25 -1.97
CA THR A 475 -25.17 -5.96 -2.61
C THR A 475 -23.99 -5.40 -3.41
N TYR A 476 -22.75 -5.50 -2.90
CA TYR A 476 -21.56 -5.11 -3.67
C TYR A 476 -21.37 -5.96 -4.92
N HIS A 477 -21.59 -7.26 -4.82
CA HIS A 477 -21.43 -8.16 -5.96
C HIS A 477 -22.49 -7.89 -7.04
N LEU A 478 -23.75 -7.71 -6.64
CA LEU A 478 -24.84 -7.33 -7.56
C LEU A 478 -24.56 -6.01 -8.29
N LYS A 479 -23.99 -5.02 -7.59
CA LYS A 479 -23.52 -3.78 -8.23
C LYS A 479 -22.44 -4.06 -9.27
N ASN A 480 -21.42 -4.85 -8.91
CA ASN A 480 -20.30 -5.14 -9.81
C ASN A 480 -20.74 -5.93 -11.06
N LEU A 481 -21.78 -6.76 -10.93
CA LEU A 481 -22.42 -7.46 -12.05
C LEU A 481 -23.39 -6.56 -12.86
N GLY A 482 -23.64 -5.33 -12.42
CA GLY A 482 -24.50 -4.36 -13.13
C GLY A 482 -26.00 -4.54 -12.89
N TYR A 483 -26.41 -5.34 -11.90
CA TYR A 483 -27.84 -5.49 -11.55
C TYR A 483 -28.41 -4.28 -10.81
N VAL A 484 -27.56 -3.53 -10.09
CA VAL A 484 -27.92 -2.32 -9.34
C VAL A 484 -26.82 -1.26 -9.48
N ASP A 485 -27.17 0.02 -9.36
CA ASP A 485 -26.20 1.11 -9.25
C ASP A 485 -25.73 1.34 -7.80
N GLU A 486 -24.89 2.35 -7.58
CA GLU A 486 -24.35 2.65 -6.25
C GLU A 486 -25.42 3.19 -5.28
N GLU A 487 -26.39 3.96 -5.77
CA GLU A 487 -27.48 4.51 -4.95
C GLU A 487 -28.40 3.39 -4.46
N ALA A 488 -28.84 2.53 -5.38
CA ALA A 488 -29.63 1.35 -5.06
C ALA A 488 -28.87 0.40 -4.12
N ARG A 489 -27.56 0.20 -4.31
CA ARG A 489 -26.72 -0.60 -3.40
C ARG A 489 -26.78 -0.05 -1.97
N MET A 490 -26.66 1.26 -1.81
CA MET A 490 -26.69 1.90 -0.49
C MET A 490 -28.05 1.79 0.18
N SER A 491 -29.15 1.97 -0.57
CA SER A 491 -30.52 1.75 -0.07
C SER A 491 -30.71 0.31 0.40
N LEU A 492 -30.39 -0.66 -0.46
CA LEU A 492 -30.53 -2.09 -0.16
C LEU A 492 -29.73 -2.48 1.08
N LEU A 493 -28.49 -2.00 1.21
CA LEU A 493 -27.66 -2.31 2.37
C LEU A 493 -28.26 -1.75 3.66
N GLY A 494 -28.82 -0.53 3.64
CA GLY A 494 -29.49 0.06 4.79
C GLY A 494 -30.73 -0.75 5.23
N GLU A 495 -31.55 -1.17 4.27
CA GLU A 495 -32.77 -1.95 4.54
C GLU A 495 -32.50 -3.40 4.94
N LEU A 496 -31.37 -3.98 4.52
CA LEU A 496 -30.97 -5.34 4.89
C LEU A 496 -30.21 -5.42 6.22
N ALA A 497 -29.62 -4.30 6.66
CA ALA A 497 -28.90 -4.22 7.93
C ALA A 497 -29.82 -3.81 9.10
N ALA A 498 -31.00 -3.28 8.81
CA ALA A 498 -32.09 -3.03 9.76
C ALA A 498 -32.90 -4.31 10.01
#